data_AF-A0A960VME3-F1
#
_entry.id   AF-A0A960VME3-F1
#
_cell.length_a   1.000
_cell.length_b   1.000
_cell.length_c   1.000
_cell.angle_alpha   90.00
_cell.angle_beta   90.00
_cell.angle_gamma   90.00
#
_symmetry.space_group_name_H-M   'P 1'
#
loop_
_entity.id
_entity.type
_entity.pdbx_description
1 polymer ?
#
loop_
_entity_poly.entity_id
_entity_poly.type
_entity_poly.pdbx_seq_one_letter_code
_entity_poly.pdbx_strand_id
1 'polypeptide(L)'
;LLLSVMLSGARTPGGLLLMVLGVVGMLRLGVRRGMSVVGVSVVGLLVLATLLTVMREGKTDQLSGEVLVEYFSSGLFHRTFVMPMETGVWTNALAQREGLFGFENIRPLAILFGETYRNISNSVGLNFVLNPYVTVSAVTCFLFDYQGSFGYWIGWCVSLVLVCSLDFFLTCFAHLRGRLLTSILAAYLVANLSLVSATFTTFLLTHGTVPLALVGLIVGYFLLSAEKSSPEMPVSAEPQE
;
A
#
# COMPACT_ATOMS: atom_id res chain seq x y z
N LEU A 1 -13.14 13.10 -3.99
CA LEU A 1 -13.32 11.88 -3.15
C LEU A 1 -12.29 11.79 -2.03
N LEU A 2 -10.98 11.68 -2.29
CA LEU A 2 -9.94 11.63 -1.23
C LEU A 2 -9.98 12.83 -0.27
N LEU A 3 -10.16 14.06 -0.77
CA LEU A 3 -10.35 15.26 0.05
C LEU A 3 -11.62 15.20 0.93
N SER A 4 -12.68 14.57 0.45
CA SER A 4 -13.94 14.40 1.20
C SER A 4 -13.80 13.36 2.31
N VAL A 5 -13.00 12.31 2.10
CA VAL A 5 -12.66 11.31 3.12
C VAL A 5 -11.63 11.87 4.13
N MET A 6 -10.78 12.80 3.72
CA MET A 6 -9.93 13.56 4.66
C MET A 6 -10.73 14.47 5.59
N LEU A 7 -11.78 15.11 5.06
CA LEU A 7 -12.69 15.97 5.84
C LEU A 7 -13.47 15.18 6.90
N SER A 8 -13.71 13.89 6.71
CA SER A 8 -14.33 13.01 7.71
C SER A 8 -13.34 12.51 8.78
N GLY A 9 -12.12 13.02 8.81
CA GLY A 9 -11.09 12.70 9.82
C GLY A 9 -10.22 11.49 9.49
N ALA A 10 -10.38 10.87 8.32
CA ALA A 10 -9.48 9.79 7.89
C ALA A 10 -8.17 10.41 7.40
N ARG A 11 -7.07 10.11 8.10
CA ARG A 11 -5.74 10.68 7.83
C ARG A 11 -5.01 9.97 6.69
N THR A 12 -5.37 8.71 6.42
CA THR A 12 -4.72 7.81 5.45
C THR A 12 -4.77 8.32 4.00
N PRO A 13 -5.91 8.80 3.46
CA PRO A 13 -5.99 9.26 2.07
C PRO A 13 -5.08 10.46 1.77
N GLY A 14 -4.91 11.36 2.74
CA GLY A 14 -4.02 12.52 2.62
C GLY A 14 -2.55 12.14 2.65
N GLY A 15 -2.18 11.23 3.56
CA GLY A 15 -0.84 10.67 3.60
C GLY A 15 -0.47 9.97 2.29
N LEU A 16 -1.39 9.19 1.71
CA LEU A 16 -1.19 8.52 0.42
C LEU A 16 -0.99 9.52 -0.72
N LEU A 17 -1.80 10.58 -0.78
CA LEU A 17 -1.65 11.62 -1.82
C LEU A 17 -0.28 12.30 -1.74
N LEU A 18 0.18 12.63 -0.53
CA LEU A 18 1.47 13.27 -0.33
C LEU A 18 2.64 12.34 -0.59
N MET A 19 2.51 11.05 -0.26
CA MET A 19 3.45 10.00 -0.67
C MET A 19 3.55 9.92 -2.20
N VAL A 20 2.43 9.92 -2.92
CA VAL A 20 2.43 9.87 -4.39
C VAL A 20 3.13 11.11 -4.96
N LEU A 21 2.78 12.30 -4.50
CA LEU A 21 3.44 13.54 -4.95
C LEU A 21 4.95 13.52 -4.65
N GLY A 22 5.32 13.00 -3.48
CA GLY A 22 6.70 12.80 -3.09
C GLY A 22 7.47 11.86 -4.03
N VAL A 23 6.90 10.68 -4.31
CA VAL A 23 7.50 9.70 -5.23
C VAL A 23 7.56 10.26 -6.66
N VAL A 24 6.53 10.96 -7.14
CA VAL A 24 6.59 11.67 -8.44
C VAL A 24 7.74 12.69 -8.45
N GLY A 25 7.90 13.46 -7.37
CA GLY A 25 9.02 14.38 -7.18
C GLY A 25 10.37 13.68 -7.25
N MET A 26 10.50 12.52 -6.60
CA MET A 26 11.72 11.68 -6.66
C MET A 26 12.03 11.20 -8.07
N LEU A 27 11.03 10.69 -8.77
CA LEU A 27 11.18 10.18 -10.12
C LEU A 27 11.56 11.29 -11.13
N ARG A 28 11.16 12.54 -10.87
CA ARG A 28 11.44 13.68 -11.78
C ARG A 28 12.71 14.48 -11.44
N LEU A 29 12.99 14.71 -10.16
CA LEU A 29 14.09 15.56 -9.71
C LEU A 29 15.38 14.77 -9.42
N GLY A 30 15.32 13.45 -9.56
CA GLY A 30 16.39 12.52 -9.21
C GLY A 30 16.36 12.16 -7.72
N VAL A 31 16.86 10.96 -7.40
CA VAL A 31 16.76 10.34 -6.06
C VAL A 31 17.27 11.26 -4.96
N ARG A 32 18.41 11.93 -5.14
CA ARG A 32 19.04 12.74 -4.09
C ARG A 32 18.21 13.98 -3.69
N ARG A 33 17.70 14.75 -4.66
CA ARG A 33 16.85 15.93 -4.38
C ARG A 33 15.42 15.52 -4.02
N GLY A 34 14.94 14.45 -4.62
CA GLY A 34 13.66 13.84 -4.30
C GLY A 34 13.57 13.36 -2.86
N MET A 35 14.58 12.62 -2.38
CA MET A 35 14.61 12.09 -1.01
C MET A 35 14.53 13.21 0.02
N SER A 36 15.21 14.35 -0.20
CA SER A 36 15.07 15.49 0.71
C SER A 36 13.64 16.06 0.72
N VAL A 37 13.00 16.19 -0.45
CA VAL A 37 11.63 16.70 -0.54
C VAL A 37 10.63 15.75 0.12
N VAL A 38 10.78 14.44 -0.12
CA VAL A 38 9.96 13.41 0.54
C VAL A 38 10.20 13.39 2.03
N GLY A 39 11.46 13.38 2.46
CA GLY A 39 11.82 13.39 3.88
C GLY A 39 11.22 14.58 4.61
N VAL A 40 11.38 15.80 4.06
CA VAL A 40 10.79 17.02 4.64
C VAL A 40 9.26 16.95 4.65
N SER A 41 8.64 16.47 3.57
CA SER A 41 7.17 16.35 3.50
C SER A 41 6.61 15.35 4.51
N VAL A 42 7.26 14.19 4.66
CA VAL A 42 6.89 13.16 5.64
C VAL A 42 7.07 13.69 7.05
N VAL A 43 8.23 14.26 7.38
CA VAL A 43 8.48 14.84 8.71
C VAL A 43 7.45 15.93 9.01
N GLY A 44 7.21 16.87 8.09
CA GLY A 44 6.22 17.93 8.27
C GLY A 44 4.80 17.41 8.51
N LEU A 45 4.39 16.37 7.78
CA LEU A 45 3.09 15.72 7.97
C LEU A 45 2.97 15.00 9.29
N LEU A 46 4.02 14.28 9.70
CA LEU A 46 4.01 13.58 10.96
C LEU A 46 3.97 14.58 12.12
N VAL A 47 4.71 15.68 12.04
CA VAL A 47 4.65 16.76 13.04
C VAL A 47 3.24 17.32 13.12
N LEU A 48 2.62 17.63 11.97
CA LEU A 48 1.25 18.12 11.92
C LEU A 48 0.25 17.10 12.51
N ALA A 49 0.37 15.82 12.18
CA ALA A 49 -0.49 14.76 12.70
C ALA A 49 -0.37 14.59 14.22
N THR A 50 0.85 14.69 14.76
CA THR A 50 1.11 14.66 16.20
C THR A 50 0.50 15.87 16.88
N LEU A 51 0.73 17.08 16.36
CA LEU A 51 0.14 18.31 16.90
C LEU A 51 -1.39 18.25 16.94
N LEU A 52 -2.03 17.82 15.84
CA LEU A 52 -3.49 17.65 15.79
C LEU A 52 -4.00 16.61 16.79
N THR A 53 -3.20 15.59 17.12
CA THR A 53 -3.57 14.58 18.11
C THR A 53 -3.47 15.15 19.52
N VAL A 54 -2.40 15.87 19.83
CA VAL A 54 -2.22 16.55 21.13
C VAL A 54 -3.29 17.60 21.38
N MET A 55 -3.61 18.41 20.36
CA MET A 55 -4.70 19.40 20.44
C MET A 55 -6.06 18.74 20.69
N ARG A 56 -6.32 17.58 20.07
CA ARG A 56 -7.57 16.83 20.29
C ARG A 56 -7.65 16.21 21.68
N GLU A 57 -6.54 15.78 22.24
CA GLU A 57 -6.45 15.22 23.59
C GLU A 57 -6.50 16.30 24.68
N GLY A 58 -6.57 17.59 24.32
CA GLY A 58 -6.61 18.70 25.28
C GLY A 58 -5.30 18.89 26.05
N LYS A 59 -4.20 18.29 25.60
CA LYS A 59 -2.88 18.32 26.26
C LYS A 59 -1.97 19.41 25.71
N THR A 60 -2.54 20.52 25.21
CA THR A 60 -1.77 21.62 24.60
C THR A 60 -0.74 22.23 25.55
N ASP A 61 -1.00 22.19 26.85
CA ASP A 61 -0.15 22.81 27.88
C ASP A 61 1.10 21.96 28.19
N GLN A 62 1.18 20.74 27.65
CA GLN A 62 2.29 19.78 27.82
C GLN A 62 3.12 19.62 26.53
N LEU A 63 3.00 20.52 25.56
CA LEU A 63 3.81 20.52 24.32
C LEU A 63 5.28 20.85 24.61
N SER A 64 6.02 19.88 25.16
CA SER A 64 7.48 19.89 25.23
C SER A 64 8.07 19.09 24.06
N GLY A 65 9.33 19.38 23.72
CA GLY A 65 10.06 18.61 22.71
C GLY A 65 10.18 17.12 23.07
N GLU A 66 10.22 16.78 24.35
CA GLU A 66 10.30 15.40 24.84
C GLU A 66 8.99 14.65 24.59
N VAL A 67 7.85 15.30 24.83
CA VAL A 67 6.52 14.73 24.55
C VAL A 67 6.37 14.49 23.04
N LEU A 68 6.81 15.43 22.18
CA LEU A 68 6.79 15.20 20.74
C LEU A 68 7.64 13.98 20.35
N VAL A 69 8.86 13.85 20.87
CA VAL A 69 9.73 12.68 20.62
C VAL A 69 9.10 11.38 21.10
N GLU A 70 8.45 11.39 22.27
CA GLU A 70 7.73 10.24 22.79
C GLU A 70 6.57 9.84 21.87
N TYR A 71 5.71 10.77 21.45
CA TYR A 71 4.61 10.48 20.52
C TYR A 71 5.12 9.99 19.15
N PHE A 72 6.27 10.50 18.68
CA PHE A 72 6.90 10.03 17.44
C PHE A 72 7.47 8.61 17.56
N SER A 73 8.22 8.34 18.63
CA SER A 73 8.90 7.05 18.83
C SER A 73 7.96 5.95 19.30
N SER A 74 7.12 6.21 20.30
CA SER A 74 6.17 5.22 20.83
C SER A 74 4.92 5.07 19.97
N GLY A 75 4.47 6.13 19.29
CA GLY A 75 3.25 6.10 18.49
C GLY A 75 3.50 5.67 17.05
N LEU A 76 4.22 6.49 16.28
CA LEU A 76 4.33 6.30 14.83
C LEU A 76 5.29 5.18 14.46
N PHE A 77 6.47 5.13 15.06
CA PHE A 77 7.45 4.09 14.77
C PHE A 77 6.90 2.71 15.18
N HIS A 78 6.34 2.60 16.39
CA HIS A 78 5.71 1.37 16.83
C HIS A 78 4.57 0.93 15.89
N ARG A 79 3.66 1.83 15.52
CA ARG A 79 2.52 1.46 14.65
C ARG A 79 2.94 1.06 13.25
N THR A 80 4.02 1.64 12.73
CA THR A 80 4.46 1.42 11.35
C THR A 80 5.35 0.18 11.21
N PHE A 81 6.26 -0.05 12.17
CA PHE A 81 7.27 -1.10 12.05
C PHE A 81 7.07 -2.24 13.04
N VAL A 82 6.70 -1.94 14.28
CA VAL A 82 6.62 -2.95 15.35
C VAL A 82 5.29 -3.70 15.30
N MET A 83 4.17 -2.98 15.21
CA MET A 83 2.83 -3.57 15.27
C MET A 83 2.61 -4.62 14.16
N PRO A 84 2.95 -4.40 12.88
CA PRO A 84 2.76 -5.44 11.85
C PRO A 84 3.59 -6.71 12.09
N MET A 85 4.76 -6.57 12.70
CA MET A 85 5.60 -7.72 13.09
C MET A 85 5.01 -8.43 14.32
N GLU A 86 4.58 -7.67 15.32
CA GLU A 86 3.94 -8.18 16.53
C GLU A 86 2.66 -8.95 16.21
N THR A 87 1.77 -8.37 15.41
CA THR A 87 0.55 -9.05 14.92
C THR A 87 0.89 -10.25 14.05
N GLY A 88 2.02 -10.22 13.33
CA GLY A 88 2.51 -11.36 12.56
C GLY A 88 2.96 -12.52 13.45
N VAL A 89 3.69 -12.23 14.53
CA VAL A 89 4.06 -13.22 15.55
C VAL A 89 2.81 -13.79 16.21
N TRP A 90 1.82 -12.97 16.55
CA TRP A 90 0.55 -13.44 17.11
C TRP A 90 -0.23 -14.32 16.15
N THR A 91 -0.25 -13.97 14.87
CA THR A 91 -0.89 -14.76 13.81
C THR A 91 -0.28 -16.15 13.72
N ASN A 92 1.06 -16.23 13.70
CA ASN A 92 1.77 -17.50 13.71
C ASN A 92 1.57 -18.28 15.00
N ALA A 93 1.54 -17.61 16.16
CA ALA A 93 1.28 -18.25 17.44
C ALA A 93 -0.15 -18.82 17.52
N LEU A 94 -1.13 -18.15 16.93
CA LEU A 94 -2.50 -18.66 16.82
C LEU A 94 -2.55 -19.89 15.92
N ALA A 95 -1.88 -19.84 14.76
CA ALA A 95 -1.78 -20.98 13.83
C ALA A 95 -1.12 -22.20 14.47
N GLN A 96 -0.11 -22.00 15.33
CA GLN A 96 0.51 -23.08 16.09
C GLN A 96 -0.43 -23.72 17.12
N ARG A 97 -1.38 -22.96 17.67
CA ARG A 97 -2.34 -23.45 18.68
C ARG A 97 -3.55 -24.14 18.06
N GLU A 98 -4.07 -23.59 16.97
CA GLU A 98 -5.34 -24.03 16.37
C GLU A 98 -5.17 -24.86 15.09
N GLY A 99 -3.93 -24.95 14.58
CA GLY A 99 -3.64 -25.51 13.27
C GLY A 99 -3.50 -24.42 12.20
N LEU A 100 -2.89 -24.79 11.08
CA LEU A 100 -2.70 -23.91 9.93
C LEU A 100 -4.06 -23.52 9.33
N PHE A 101 -4.22 -22.24 8.97
CA PHE A 101 -5.52 -21.72 8.53
C PHE A 101 -5.91 -22.10 7.10
N GLY A 102 -4.97 -22.52 6.26
CA GLY A 102 -5.24 -22.93 4.89
C GLY A 102 -5.89 -21.83 4.03
N PHE A 103 -6.87 -22.22 3.22
CA PHE A 103 -7.56 -21.30 2.30
C PHE A 103 -8.63 -20.44 2.99
N GLU A 104 -9.14 -20.87 4.15
CA GLU A 104 -10.13 -20.15 4.96
C GLU A 104 -9.72 -18.71 5.30
N ASN A 105 -8.41 -18.46 5.44
CA ASN A 105 -7.87 -17.14 5.75
C ASN A 105 -7.94 -16.16 4.56
N ILE A 106 -7.97 -16.66 3.33
CA ILE A 106 -7.88 -15.83 2.13
C ILE A 106 -9.26 -15.80 1.49
N ARG A 107 -10.02 -14.73 1.74
CA ARG A 107 -11.44 -14.64 1.34
C ARG A 107 -11.73 -15.08 -0.11
N PRO A 108 -10.99 -14.65 -1.15
CA PRO A 108 -11.23 -15.14 -2.50
C PRO A 108 -11.01 -16.64 -2.67
N LEU A 109 -10.01 -17.22 -1.98
CA LEU A 109 -9.74 -18.66 -2.03
C LEU A 109 -10.79 -19.44 -1.23
N ALA A 110 -11.18 -18.96 -0.05
CA ALA A 110 -12.27 -19.58 0.72
C ALA A 110 -13.55 -19.68 -0.14
N ILE A 111 -13.92 -18.61 -0.86
CA ILE A 111 -15.06 -18.63 -1.79
C ILE A 111 -14.84 -19.62 -2.93
N LEU A 112 -13.63 -19.65 -3.52
CA LEU A 112 -13.31 -20.52 -4.65
C LEU A 112 -13.36 -22.02 -4.29
N PHE A 113 -12.90 -22.37 -3.09
CA PHE A 113 -12.86 -23.74 -2.60
C PHE A 113 -14.10 -24.15 -1.79
N GLY A 114 -15.08 -23.25 -1.63
CA GLY A 114 -16.30 -23.53 -0.88
C GLY A 114 -16.10 -23.63 0.63
N GLU A 115 -15.03 -23.05 1.16
CA GLU A 115 -14.71 -23.02 2.59
C GLU A 115 -15.33 -21.78 3.27
N THR A 116 -15.55 -21.87 4.58
CA THR A 116 -16.06 -20.72 5.35
C THR A 116 -14.93 -19.75 5.62
N TYR A 117 -15.07 -18.50 5.15
CA TYR A 117 -14.05 -17.48 5.39
C TYR A 117 -13.89 -17.19 6.89
N ARG A 118 -12.66 -17.32 7.37
CA ARG A 118 -12.28 -17.02 8.75
C ARG A 118 -11.54 -15.68 8.80
N ASN A 119 -12.09 -14.72 9.54
CA ASN A 119 -11.44 -13.42 9.72
C ASN A 119 -10.31 -13.51 10.76
N ILE A 120 -9.14 -13.98 10.34
CA ILE A 120 -7.98 -14.21 11.21
C ILE A 120 -7.53 -12.92 11.90
N SER A 121 -7.53 -11.76 11.22
CA SER A 121 -7.21 -10.47 11.83
C SER A 121 -8.08 -10.14 13.04
N ASN A 122 -9.36 -10.54 13.02
CA ASN A 122 -10.25 -10.38 14.16
C ASN A 122 -10.00 -11.44 15.23
N SER A 123 -9.80 -12.70 14.85
CA SER A 123 -9.46 -13.76 15.80
C SER A 123 -8.15 -13.48 16.55
N VAL A 124 -7.12 -12.99 15.87
CA VAL A 124 -5.85 -12.57 16.48
C VAL A 124 -6.07 -11.39 17.43
N GLY A 125 -6.84 -10.38 17.00
CA GLY A 125 -7.18 -9.24 17.85
C GLY A 125 -7.87 -9.64 19.14
N LEU A 126 -8.84 -10.56 19.07
CA LEU A 126 -9.59 -11.03 20.24
C LEU A 126 -8.75 -11.88 21.20
N ASN A 127 -7.72 -12.57 20.72
CA ASN A 127 -6.90 -13.47 21.54
C ASN A 127 -5.68 -12.80 22.18
N PHE A 128 -5.11 -11.77 21.56
CA PHE A 128 -3.82 -11.20 21.97
C PHE A 128 -3.87 -9.74 22.45
N VAL A 129 -4.90 -8.98 22.07
CA VAL A 129 -5.02 -7.58 22.51
C VAL A 129 -5.56 -7.54 23.94
N LEU A 130 -4.95 -6.72 24.80
CA LEU A 130 -5.46 -6.45 26.14
C LEU A 130 -6.77 -5.65 26.05
N ASN A 131 -7.85 -6.18 26.65
CA ASN A 131 -9.21 -5.61 26.63
C ASN A 131 -9.75 -5.38 25.20
N PRO A 132 -9.95 -6.44 24.40
CA PRO A 132 -10.42 -6.29 23.04
C PRO A 132 -11.89 -5.85 23.02
N TYR A 133 -12.23 -4.98 22.07
CA TYR A 133 -13.63 -4.71 21.72
C TYR A 133 -14.26 -5.96 21.05
N VAL A 134 -15.59 -5.97 20.91
CA VAL A 134 -16.35 -7.08 20.28
C VAL A 134 -15.85 -7.42 18.87
N THR A 135 -15.27 -6.43 18.18
CA THR A 135 -14.59 -6.60 16.90
C THR A 135 -13.29 -5.79 16.92
N VAL A 136 -12.19 -6.41 16.53
CA VAL A 136 -10.85 -5.81 16.46
C VAL A 136 -10.23 -6.21 15.11
N SER A 137 -9.35 -5.38 14.56
CA SER A 137 -8.59 -5.74 13.35
C SER A 137 -7.11 -5.67 13.65
N ALA A 138 -6.50 -6.82 13.93
CA ALA A 138 -5.05 -6.96 14.08
C ALA A 138 -4.44 -7.29 12.71
N VAL A 139 -4.22 -6.26 11.90
CA VAL A 139 -3.68 -6.45 10.55
C VAL A 139 -2.18 -6.78 10.62
N THR A 140 -1.76 -7.77 9.84
CA THR A 140 -0.35 -8.14 9.66
C THR A 140 0.07 -7.99 8.20
N CYS A 141 1.35 -8.23 7.91
CA CYS A 141 1.86 -8.26 6.54
C CYS A 141 1.54 -9.60 5.87
N PHE A 142 1.45 -9.59 4.53
CA PHE A 142 1.12 -10.79 3.76
C PHE A 142 2.06 -11.98 4.04
N LEU A 143 3.33 -11.73 4.40
CA LEU A 143 4.28 -12.80 4.71
C LEU A 143 3.84 -13.61 5.93
N PHE A 144 3.55 -12.95 7.05
CA PHE A 144 3.09 -13.64 8.26
C PHE A 144 1.71 -14.26 8.08
N ASP A 145 0.86 -13.62 7.28
CA ASP A 145 -0.46 -14.15 6.93
C ASP A 145 -0.36 -15.50 6.20
N TYR A 146 0.53 -15.58 5.20
CA TYR A 146 0.79 -16.83 4.48
C TYR A 146 1.54 -17.88 5.29
N GLN A 147 2.40 -17.47 6.22
CA GLN A 147 3.04 -18.39 7.16
C GLN A 147 2.02 -19.02 8.12
N GLY A 148 1.05 -18.24 8.63
CA GLY A 148 -0.03 -18.78 9.45
C GLY A 148 -0.97 -19.70 8.67
N SER A 149 -1.13 -19.45 7.37
CA SER A 149 -2.02 -20.22 6.49
C SER A 149 -1.41 -21.54 6.03
N PHE A 150 -0.14 -21.56 5.65
CA PHE A 150 0.50 -22.70 4.97
C PHE A 150 1.74 -23.24 5.70
N GLY A 151 2.11 -22.65 6.83
CA GLY A 151 3.35 -22.93 7.56
C GLY A 151 4.53 -22.09 7.06
N TYR A 152 5.61 -22.09 7.83
CA TYR A 152 6.74 -21.17 7.61
C TYR A 152 7.37 -21.27 6.21
N TRP A 153 7.78 -22.48 5.80
CA TRP A 153 8.50 -22.67 4.54
C TRP A 153 7.62 -22.42 3.31
N ILE A 154 6.42 -23.02 3.30
CA ILE A 154 5.49 -22.85 2.18
C ILE A 154 5.01 -21.40 2.11
N GLY A 155 4.70 -20.79 3.25
CA GLY A 155 4.34 -19.37 3.33
C GLY A 155 5.43 -18.47 2.76
N TRP A 156 6.71 -18.68 3.10
CA TRP A 156 7.84 -17.97 2.51
C TRP A 156 7.93 -18.14 1.00
N CYS A 157 7.82 -19.38 0.49
CA CYS A 157 7.88 -19.66 -0.95
C CYS A 157 6.73 -18.98 -1.70
N VAL A 158 5.51 -19.09 -1.19
CA VAL A 158 4.32 -18.44 -1.77
C VAL A 158 4.51 -16.92 -1.78
N SER A 159 4.93 -16.34 -0.66
CA SER A 159 5.22 -14.91 -0.56
C SER A 159 6.28 -14.45 -1.56
N LEU A 160 7.36 -15.21 -1.74
CA LEU A 160 8.40 -14.89 -2.71
C LEU A 160 7.84 -14.87 -4.14
N VAL A 161 7.11 -15.92 -4.52
CA VAL A 161 6.49 -16.02 -5.86
C VAL A 161 5.54 -14.86 -6.10
N LEU A 162 4.71 -14.52 -5.12
CA LEU A 162 3.76 -13.42 -5.21
C LEU A 162 4.47 -12.06 -5.30
N VAL A 163 5.55 -11.83 -4.55
CA VAL A 163 6.36 -10.61 -4.69
C VAL A 163 6.99 -10.53 -6.07
N CYS A 164 7.56 -11.61 -6.59
CA CYS A 164 8.10 -11.66 -7.96
C CYS A 164 7.00 -11.41 -9.01
N SER A 165 5.77 -11.85 -8.77
CA SER A 165 4.65 -11.57 -9.68
C SER A 165 4.31 -10.08 -9.79
N LEU A 166 4.77 -9.24 -8.84
CA LEU A 166 4.57 -7.80 -8.92
C LEU A 166 5.34 -7.17 -10.08
N ASP A 167 6.49 -7.72 -10.44
CA ASP A 167 7.26 -7.22 -11.60
C ASP A 167 6.47 -7.37 -12.90
N PHE A 168 5.57 -8.35 -12.97
CA PHE A 168 4.69 -8.53 -14.12
C PHE A 168 3.76 -7.33 -14.34
N PHE A 169 3.31 -6.65 -13.28
CA PHE A 169 2.47 -5.46 -13.42
C PHE A 169 3.23 -4.27 -14.01
N LEU A 170 4.56 -4.22 -13.89
CA LEU A 170 5.36 -3.18 -14.53
C LEU A 170 5.31 -3.29 -16.06
N THR A 171 5.12 -4.49 -16.60
CA THR A 171 4.98 -4.69 -18.06
C THR A 171 3.73 -4.01 -18.61
N CYS A 172 2.66 -3.90 -17.82
CA CYS A 172 1.44 -3.17 -18.18
C CYS A 172 1.70 -1.67 -18.39
N PHE A 173 2.78 -1.13 -17.82
CA PHE A 173 3.14 0.28 -17.91
C PHE A 173 4.23 0.57 -18.95
N ALA A 174 4.83 -0.47 -19.56
CA ALA A 174 5.97 -0.32 -20.47
C ALA A 174 5.69 0.57 -21.70
N HIS A 175 4.43 0.65 -22.13
CA HIS A 175 4.00 1.44 -23.29
C HIS A 175 3.73 2.92 -22.96
N LEU A 176 3.62 3.26 -21.66
CA LEU A 176 3.32 4.63 -21.23
C LEU A 176 4.57 5.50 -21.31
N ARG A 177 4.40 6.79 -21.65
CA ARG A 177 5.51 7.74 -21.77
C ARG A 177 5.27 9.03 -20.99
N GLY A 178 6.37 9.72 -20.70
CA GLY A 178 6.35 11.07 -20.14
C GLY A 178 5.66 11.19 -18.77
N ARG A 179 4.83 12.22 -18.60
CA ARG A 179 4.21 12.56 -17.31
C ARG A 179 3.25 11.49 -16.81
N LEU A 180 2.55 10.81 -17.72
CA LEU A 180 1.57 9.77 -17.37
C LEU A 180 2.25 8.55 -16.74
N LEU A 181 3.36 8.08 -17.33
CA LEU A 181 4.17 7.01 -16.75
C LEU A 181 4.63 7.36 -15.34
N THR A 182 5.16 8.58 -15.14
CA THR A 182 5.64 8.98 -13.80
C THR A 182 4.55 8.98 -12.74
N SER A 183 3.32 9.38 -13.08
CA SER A 183 2.20 9.41 -12.14
C SER A 183 1.68 8.01 -11.81
N ILE A 184 1.51 7.15 -12.83
CA ILE A 184 1.04 5.77 -12.64
C ILE A 184 2.07 4.94 -11.89
N LEU A 185 3.35 5.08 -12.24
CA LEU A 185 4.43 4.39 -11.53
C LEU A 185 4.53 4.83 -10.07
N ALA A 186 4.38 6.13 -9.79
CA ALA A 186 4.36 6.62 -8.41
C ALA A 186 3.16 6.07 -7.61
N ALA A 187 1.97 6.04 -8.21
CA ALA A 187 0.79 5.44 -7.59
C ALA A 187 1.00 3.94 -7.31
N TYR A 188 1.61 3.22 -8.25
CA TYR A 188 1.95 1.80 -8.10
C TYR A 188 2.96 1.56 -6.97
N LEU A 189 4.04 2.34 -6.90
CA LEU A 189 5.04 2.24 -5.83
C LEU A 189 4.43 2.53 -4.45
N VAL A 190 3.53 3.52 -4.36
CA VAL A 190 2.82 3.82 -3.10
C VAL A 190 1.84 2.70 -2.73
N ALA A 191 1.16 2.10 -3.70
CA ALA A 191 0.32 0.93 -3.45
C ALA A 191 1.17 -0.21 -2.85
N ASN A 192 2.36 -0.47 -3.39
CA ASN A 192 3.27 -1.52 -2.91
C ASN A 192 3.70 -1.34 -1.45
N LEU A 193 3.79 -0.11 -0.94
CA LEU A 193 4.08 0.13 0.49
C LEU A 193 3.01 -0.46 1.41
N SER A 194 1.79 -0.66 0.91
CA SER A 194 0.70 -1.25 1.70
C SER A 194 0.89 -2.73 1.99
N LEU A 195 1.78 -3.43 1.26
CA LEU A 195 2.12 -4.84 1.53
C LEU A 195 2.73 -5.05 2.92
N VAL A 196 3.32 -4.01 3.51
CA VAL A 196 3.87 -4.04 4.87
C VAL A 196 2.78 -4.27 5.92
N SER A 197 1.51 -3.99 5.60
CA SER A 197 0.39 -4.08 6.53
C SER A 197 -0.90 -4.51 5.86
N ALA A 198 -0.84 -5.37 4.84
CA ALA A 198 -2.00 -5.91 4.18
C ALA A 198 -1.75 -7.32 3.66
N THR A 199 -2.82 -8.11 3.60
CA THR A 199 -2.83 -9.40 2.90
C THR A 199 -2.75 -9.17 1.39
N PHE A 200 -2.10 -10.07 0.65
CA PHE A 200 -1.75 -9.82 -0.76
C PHE A 200 -2.98 -9.59 -1.65
N THR A 201 -4.07 -10.32 -1.43
CA THR A 201 -5.32 -10.13 -2.18
C THR A 201 -5.97 -8.77 -1.90
N THR A 202 -5.91 -8.32 -0.64
CA THR A 202 -6.41 -7.00 -0.24
C THR A 202 -5.55 -5.91 -0.87
N PHE A 203 -4.24 -6.10 -0.91
CA PHE A 203 -3.31 -5.23 -1.62
C PHE A 203 -3.67 -5.14 -3.12
N LEU A 204 -3.86 -6.28 -3.81
CA LEU A 204 -4.14 -6.29 -5.25
C LEU A 204 -5.44 -5.56 -5.61
N LEU A 205 -6.51 -5.81 -4.85
CA LEU A 205 -7.85 -5.32 -5.16
C LEU A 205 -8.12 -3.95 -4.53
N THR A 206 -7.95 -3.84 -3.21
CA THR A 206 -8.38 -2.67 -2.43
C THR A 206 -7.36 -1.54 -2.46
N HIS A 207 -6.07 -1.85 -2.45
CA HIS A 207 -5.02 -0.82 -2.59
C HIS A 207 -4.78 -0.41 -4.05
N GLY A 208 -5.47 -1.06 -5.00
CA GLY A 208 -5.64 -0.56 -6.36
C GLY A 208 -4.55 -1.01 -7.33
N THR A 209 -3.70 -1.97 -6.98
CA THR A 209 -2.64 -2.46 -7.88
C THR A 209 -3.19 -3.03 -9.19
N VAL A 210 -4.21 -3.89 -9.12
CA VAL A 210 -4.88 -4.42 -10.31
C VAL A 210 -5.64 -3.33 -11.08
N PRO A 211 -6.48 -2.48 -10.43
CA PRO A 211 -7.07 -1.33 -11.10
C PRO A 211 -6.06 -0.41 -11.81
N LEU A 212 -4.92 -0.12 -11.18
CA LEU A 212 -3.86 0.70 -11.78
C LEU A 212 -3.27 0.04 -13.03
N ALA A 213 -2.99 -1.26 -12.96
CA ALA A 213 -2.53 -2.03 -14.11
C ALA A 213 -3.52 -2.01 -15.27
N LEU A 214 -4.82 -2.18 -14.99
CA LEU A 214 -5.88 -2.11 -15.98
C LEU A 214 -5.98 -0.72 -16.62
N VAL A 215 -5.93 0.34 -15.82
CA VAL A 215 -5.90 1.72 -16.35
C VAL A 215 -4.68 1.92 -17.25
N GLY A 216 -3.51 1.44 -16.85
CA GLY A 216 -2.30 1.49 -17.66
C GLY A 216 -2.47 0.81 -19.02
N LEU A 217 -3.05 -0.39 -19.04
CA LEU A 217 -3.34 -1.13 -20.28
C LEU A 217 -4.36 -0.42 -21.16
N ILE A 218 -5.48 0.05 -20.59
CA ILE A 218 -6.55 0.73 -21.33
C ILE A 218 -6.02 2.01 -21.97
N VAL A 219 -5.29 2.84 -21.20
CA VAL A 219 -4.73 4.08 -21.74
C VAL A 219 -3.66 3.78 -22.79
N GLY A 220 -2.83 2.76 -22.57
CA GLY A 220 -1.86 2.29 -23.57
C GLY A 220 -2.54 1.88 -24.89
N TYR A 221 -3.64 1.13 -24.83
CA TYR A 221 -4.42 0.72 -25.99
C TYR A 221 -4.96 1.93 -26.78
N PHE A 222 -5.54 2.92 -26.10
CA PHE A 222 -6.07 4.12 -26.76
C PHE A 222 -4.95 4.97 -27.41
N LEU A 223 -3.81 5.12 -26.73
CA LEU A 223 -2.67 5.86 -27.29
C LEU A 223 -2.11 5.20 -28.54
N LEU A 224 -1.94 3.87 -28.53
CA LEU A 224 -1.46 3.10 -29.69
C LEU A 224 -2.47 3.12 -30.85
N SER A 225 -3.77 3.11 -30.55
CA SER A 225 -4.83 3.19 -31.57
C SER A 225 -4.87 4.56 -32.23
N ALA A 226 -4.62 5.64 -31.47
CA ALA A 226 -4.55 6.99 -32.02
C ALA A 226 -3.34 7.19 -32.95
N GLU A 227 -2.19 6.60 -32.60
CA GLU A 227 -0.97 6.66 -33.41
C GLU A 227 -1.13 5.98 -34.78
N LYS A 228 -1.83 4.83 -34.84
CA LYS A 228 -2.18 4.15 -36.10
C LYS A 228 -3.18 4.90 -36.98
N SER A 229 -3.96 5.82 -36.39
CA SER A 229 -5.02 6.55 -37.11
C SER A 229 -4.57 7.89 -37.70
N SER A 230 -3.33 8.32 -37.44
CA SER A 230 -2.77 9.51 -38.10
C SER A 230 -2.40 9.15 -39.54
N PRO A 231 -3.08 9.71 -40.57
CA PRO A 231 -2.73 9.45 -41.95
C PRO A 231 -1.29 9.93 -42.19
N GLU A 232 -0.47 9.06 -42.77
CA GLU A 232 0.83 9.47 -43.32
C GLU A 232 0.56 10.62 -44.29
N MET A 233 1.02 11.83 -43.94
CA MET A 233 0.94 12.94 -44.88
C MET A 233 1.76 12.52 -46.11
N PRO A 234 1.17 12.53 -47.31
CA PRO A 234 1.90 12.15 -48.51
C PRO A 234 3.12 13.05 -48.61
N VAL A 235 4.29 12.40 -48.63
CA VAL A 235 5.57 13.04 -48.89
C VAL A 235 5.39 13.82 -50.18
N SER A 236 5.43 15.15 -50.08
CA SER A 236 5.36 16.05 -51.23
C SER A 236 6.44 15.62 -52.22
N ALA A 237 6.01 15.07 -53.35
CA ALA A 237 6.90 14.70 -54.44
C ALA A 237 7.72 15.94 -54.82
N GLU A 238 9.05 15.81 -54.77
CA GLU A 238 9.96 16.82 -55.31
C GLU A 238 9.61 17.08 -56.79
N PRO A 239 9.55 18.34 -57.23
CA PRO A 239 9.40 18.66 -58.65
C PRO A 239 10.65 18.17 -59.38
N GLN A 240 10.47 17.21 -60.30
CA GLN A 240 11.51 16.85 -61.26
C GLN A 240 11.66 18.02 -62.25
N GLU A 241 12.81 18.69 -62.20
CA GLU A 241 13.30 19.59 -63.25
C GLU A 241 13.67 18.84 -64.53
#